data_AF-E8LC42-F1
#
_entry.id   AF-E8LC42-F1
#
_cell.length_a   1.000
_cell.length_b   1.000
_cell.length_c   1.000
_cell.angle_alpha   90.00
_cell.angle_beta   90.00
_cell.angle_gamma   90.00
#
_symmetry.space_group_name_H-M   'P 1'
#
loop_
_entity.id
_entity.type
_entity.pdbx_description
1 polymer ?
#
loop_
_entity_poly.entity_id
_entity_poly.type
_entity_poly.pdbx_seq_one_letter_code
_entity_poly.pdbx_strand_id
1 'polypeptide(L)'
;MKKHFKYLAAAGLIAALFLSAGCVDDAKDKKPAPEPEKRVENVVVKPQDGKYYRYPDYINDVTKTPKMTPEIVKYIDDFASTLKFHPDSKGKFTNTSLIKNPEETTHYINMSALGPNHNNKIKFKNSKGKEVYQQEVYSINMTIDAATDKLKSVRCSIFEQNPDIPDGQTTYVVKKRFD
;
A
#
# COMPACT_ATOMS: atom_id res chain seq x y z
N MET A 1 31.60 -41.08 8.54
CA MET A 1 31.62 -41.73 7.20
C MET A 1 32.52 -40.90 6.30
N LYS A 2 33.43 -41.56 5.57
CA LYS A 2 34.56 -40.97 4.86
C LYS A 2 34.18 -40.56 3.43
N LYS A 3 34.68 -39.38 3.04
CA LYS A 3 35.39 -39.02 1.78
C LYS A 3 34.64 -38.89 0.43
N HIS A 4 34.97 -37.75 -0.19
CA HIS A 4 34.96 -37.32 -1.59
C HIS A 4 34.96 -38.41 -2.67
N PHE A 5 34.29 -38.12 -3.80
CA PHE A 5 34.90 -38.12 -5.13
C PHE A 5 34.11 -37.22 -6.09
N LYS A 6 34.82 -36.26 -6.69
CA LYS A 6 34.43 -35.50 -7.89
C LYS A 6 34.85 -36.29 -9.14
N TYR A 7 34.19 -35.99 -10.26
CA TYR A 7 34.70 -35.78 -11.62
C TYR A 7 34.07 -36.62 -12.73
N LEU A 8 34.00 -35.95 -13.90
CA LEU A 8 33.82 -36.43 -15.28
C LEU A 8 32.37 -36.75 -15.65
N ALA A 9 31.82 -36.36 -16.79
CA ALA A 9 32.32 -35.67 -17.98
C ALA A 9 31.09 -35.24 -18.80
N ALA A 10 31.19 -34.15 -19.57
CA ALA A 10 30.57 -33.99 -20.89
C ALA A 10 30.71 -32.53 -21.35
N ALA A 11 31.92 -32.17 -21.75
CA ALA A 11 32.08 -31.17 -22.79
C ALA A 11 31.88 -31.86 -24.14
N GLY A 12 31.10 -31.24 -25.02
CA GLY A 12 31.17 -31.48 -26.47
C GLY A 12 29.99 -32.26 -27.07
N LEU A 13 29.01 -31.54 -27.61
CA LEU A 13 28.43 -31.87 -28.93
C LEU A 13 27.58 -30.69 -29.47
N ILE A 14 28.22 -29.64 -30.01
CA ILE A 14 27.56 -28.75 -30.98
C ILE A 14 28.52 -28.59 -32.16
N ALA A 15 28.61 -29.64 -32.95
CA ALA A 15 29.26 -29.64 -34.26
C ALA A 15 28.58 -30.68 -35.15
N ALA A 16 27.38 -30.34 -35.61
CA ALA A 16 26.65 -30.88 -36.76
C ALA A 16 25.31 -30.15 -36.75
N LEU A 17 25.10 -29.12 -37.55
CA LEU A 17 24.74 -29.29 -38.95
C LEU A 17 25.02 -27.97 -39.68
N PHE A 18 26.18 -27.87 -40.30
CA PHE A 18 26.33 -27.06 -41.50
C PHE A 18 26.64 -28.02 -42.64
N LEU A 19 25.97 -27.75 -43.76
CA LEU A 19 26.18 -28.27 -45.13
C LEU A 19 25.30 -29.46 -45.55
N SER A 20 24.13 -29.12 -46.09
CA SER A 20 23.73 -29.68 -47.40
C SER A 20 22.98 -28.61 -48.22
N ALA A 21 23.73 -28.04 -49.16
CA ALA A 21 23.41 -27.44 -50.45
C ALA A 21 21.98 -26.99 -50.80
N GLY A 22 21.91 -25.77 -51.35
CA GLY A 22 20.81 -25.27 -52.19
C GLY A 22 20.99 -23.79 -52.53
N CYS A 23 21.80 -23.48 -53.55
CA CYS A 23 21.82 -22.17 -54.20
C CYS A 23 20.45 -21.87 -54.81
N VAL A 24 19.88 -20.70 -54.54
CA VAL A 24 19.16 -19.85 -55.52
C VAL A 24 19.24 -18.41 -55.01
N ASP A 25 19.82 -17.54 -55.83
CA ASP A 25 19.68 -16.09 -55.79
C ASP A 25 18.20 -15.70 -55.75
N ASP A 26 17.79 -14.89 -54.78
CA ASP A 26 16.92 -13.77 -55.07
C ASP A 26 16.89 -12.76 -53.91
N ALA A 27 17.25 -11.53 -54.23
CA ALA A 27 17.16 -10.40 -53.34
C ALA A 27 15.69 -10.08 -53.04
N LYS A 28 15.24 -10.36 -51.82
CA LYS A 28 14.08 -9.68 -51.25
C LYS A 28 14.32 -9.37 -49.77
N ASP A 29 14.22 -8.08 -49.47
CA ASP A 29 14.11 -7.50 -48.14
C ASP A 29 13.27 -8.37 -47.20
N LYS A 30 13.93 -9.15 -46.34
CA LYS A 30 13.30 -9.70 -45.15
C LYS A 30 13.62 -8.77 -44.00
N LYS A 31 12.68 -7.85 -43.73
CA LYS A 31 12.61 -7.10 -42.47
C LYS A 31 12.82 -8.08 -41.31
N PRO A 32 13.68 -7.79 -40.31
CA PRO A 32 13.84 -8.66 -39.16
C PRO A 32 12.48 -8.89 -38.52
N ALA A 33 12.19 -10.14 -38.13
CA ALA A 33 11.01 -10.43 -37.33
C ALA A 33 11.07 -9.56 -36.05
N PRO A 34 9.96 -8.90 -35.65
CA PRO A 34 9.96 -8.14 -34.42
C PRO A 34 10.35 -9.07 -33.28
N GLU A 35 11.34 -8.67 -32.48
CA GLU A 35 11.72 -9.38 -31.26
C GLU A 35 10.46 -9.61 -30.42
N PRO A 36 10.31 -10.77 -29.76
CA PRO A 36 9.21 -10.96 -28.84
C PRO A 36 9.31 -9.87 -27.78
N GLU A 37 8.36 -8.93 -27.76
CA GLU A 37 8.26 -7.93 -26.72
C GLU A 37 8.36 -8.66 -25.38
N LYS A 38 9.46 -8.41 -24.66
CA LYS A 38 9.67 -8.92 -23.31
C LYS A 38 8.43 -8.55 -22.52
N ARG A 39 7.60 -9.54 -22.19
CA ARG A 39 6.60 -9.40 -21.14
C ARG A 39 7.37 -9.01 -19.89
N VAL A 40 7.27 -7.75 -19.51
CA VAL A 40 7.75 -7.28 -18.21
C VAL A 40 6.92 -8.08 -17.20
N GLU A 41 7.54 -9.04 -16.52
CA GLU A 41 6.93 -9.63 -15.34
C GLU A 41 6.68 -8.45 -14.39
N ASN A 42 5.40 -8.12 -14.18
CA ASN A 42 5.02 -7.11 -13.19
C ASN A 42 5.52 -7.61 -11.84
N VAL A 43 6.65 -7.08 -11.39
CA VAL A 43 7.22 -7.37 -10.08
C VAL A 43 6.21 -6.87 -9.06
N VAL A 44 5.54 -7.81 -8.39
CA VAL A 44 4.57 -7.53 -7.34
C VAL A 44 5.33 -6.98 -6.13
N VAL A 45 5.25 -5.67 -5.90
CA VAL A 45 5.92 -5.00 -4.77
C VAL A 45 5.03 -5.08 -3.53
N LYS A 46 5.38 -5.97 -2.61
CA LYS A 46 4.66 -6.11 -1.34
C LYS A 46 4.79 -4.84 -0.48
N PRO A 47 3.73 -4.48 0.27
CA PRO A 47 3.79 -3.32 1.15
C PRO A 47 4.79 -3.44 2.29
N GLN A 48 5.38 -2.30 2.63
CA GLN A 48 6.17 -2.16 3.84
C GLN A 48 5.26 -1.79 5.02
N ASP A 49 5.32 -2.61 6.06
CA ASP A 49 4.64 -2.38 7.33
C ASP A 49 5.49 -1.51 8.26
N GLY A 50 4.84 -0.55 8.92
CA GLY A 50 5.44 0.28 9.96
C GLY A 50 5.13 -0.20 11.37
N LYS A 51 5.73 0.46 12.36
CA LYS A 51 5.48 0.22 13.79
C LYS A 51 4.01 0.50 14.15
N TYR A 52 3.52 1.68 13.79
CA TYR A 52 2.16 2.13 14.10
C TYR A 52 1.22 2.14 12.91
N TYR A 53 1.65 1.64 11.75
CA TYR A 53 0.79 1.54 10.59
C TYR A 53 1.07 0.31 9.74
N ARG A 54 0.09 -0.04 8.93
CA ARG A 54 0.21 -1.06 7.89
C ARG A 54 -0.62 -0.69 6.67
N TYR A 55 -0.26 -1.27 5.54
CA TYR A 55 -1.14 -1.30 4.39
C TYR A 55 -2.20 -2.39 4.56
N PRO A 56 -3.34 -2.31 3.86
CA PRO A 56 -4.33 -3.36 3.83
C PRO A 56 -3.76 -4.58 3.11
N ASP A 57 -4.11 -5.75 3.60
CA ASP A 57 -3.59 -7.03 3.07
C ASP A 57 -4.01 -7.28 1.60
N TYR A 58 -5.01 -6.56 1.08
CA TYR A 58 -5.43 -6.64 -0.33
C TYR A 58 -4.54 -5.82 -1.29
N ILE A 59 -3.66 -4.95 -0.78
CA ILE A 59 -2.77 -4.14 -1.62
C ILE A 59 -1.51 -4.95 -1.93
N ASN A 60 -1.36 -5.32 -3.19
CA ASN A 60 -0.21 -6.10 -3.68
C ASN A 60 0.85 -5.25 -4.37
N ASP A 61 0.55 -3.98 -4.64
CA ASP A 61 1.43 -3.06 -5.35
C ASP A 61 1.33 -1.66 -4.72
N VAL A 62 2.32 -1.32 -3.90
CA VAL A 62 2.37 -0.02 -3.21
C VAL A 62 2.59 1.15 -4.15
N THR A 63 3.06 0.94 -5.37
CA THR A 63 3.22 2.02 -6.35
C THR A 63 1.89 2.65 -6.75
N LYS A 64 0.78 1.95 -6.49
CA LYS A 64 -0.61 2.41 -6.71
C LYS A 64 -1.18 3.19 -5.53
N THR A 65 -0.38 3.44 -4.50
CA THR A 65 -0.78 4.18 -3.30
C THR A 65 0.19 5.33 -3.04
N PRO A 66 -0.25 6.37 -2.31
CA PRO A 66 0.67 7.45 -1.95
C PRO A 66 1.85 6.92 -1.14
N LYS A 67 3.04 7.46 -1.40
CA LYS A 67 4.27 7.04 -0.72
C LYS A 67 4.24 7.44 0.75
N MET A 68 4.67 6.53 1.63
CA MET A 68 4.88 6.81 3.05
C MET A 68 6.28 7.40 3.24
N THR A 69 6.42 8.72 3.03
CA THR A 69 7.69 9.42 3.27
C THR A 69 8.04 9.43 4.77
N PRO A 70 9.31 9.63 5.15
CA PRO A 70 9.70 9.74 6.56
C PRO A 70 8.94 10.85 7.31
N GLU A 71 8.59 11.95 6.63
CA GLU A 71 7.77 13.03 7.20
C GLU A 71 6.36 12.54 7.54
N ILE A 72 5.70 11.82 6.63
CA ILE A 72 4.38 11.21 6.86
C ILE A 72 4.43 10.21 8.02
N VAL A 73 5.44 9.34 8.03
CA VAL A 73 5.65 8.35 9.10
C VAL A 73 5.80 9.03 10.45
N LYS A 74 6.56 10.12 10.53
CA LYS A 74 6.73 10.89 11.77
C LYS A 74 5.38 11.39 12.32
N TYR A 75 4.50 11.92 11.48
CA TYR A 75 3.18 12.40 11.92
C TYR A 75 2.29 11.27 12.45
N ILE A 76 2.39 10.09 11.86
CA ILE A 76 1.67 8.90 12.32
C ILE A 76 2.20 8.45 13.66
N ASP A 77 3.53 8.33 13.80
CA ASP A 77 4.18 7.88 15.03
C ASP A 77 3.92 8.85 16.20
N ASP A 78 4.04 10.17 15.95
CA ASP A 78 3.78 11.20 16.95
C ASP A 78 2.33 11.11 17.46
N PHE A 79 1.34 11.02 16.57
CA PHE A 79 -0.06 10.90 16.99
C PHE A 79 -0.32 9.57 17.70
N ALA A 80 0.14 8.45 17.12
CA ALA A 80 -0.02 7.10 17.68
C ALA A 80 0.55 6.98 19.09
N SER A 81 1.65 7.68 19.39
CA SER A 81 2.30 7.65 20.70
C SER A 81 1.43 8.17 21.85
N THR A 82 0.37 8.93 21.53
CA THR A 82 -0.57 9.51 22.51
C THR A 82 -1.82 8.65 22.72
N LEU A 83 -1.98 7.55 21.98
CA LEU A 83 -3.22 6.79 21.87
C LEU A 83 -3.13 5.42 22.55
N LYS A 84 -4.29 4.91 22.98
CA LYS A 84 -4.47 3.51 23.37
C LYS A 84 -5.31 2.82 22.31
N PHE A 85 -4.85 1.70 21.75
CA PHE A 85 -5.57 1.04 20.65
C PHE A 85 -6.51 -0.05 21.16
N HIS A 86 -7.63 -0.24 20.47
CA HIS A 86 -8.42 -1.46 20.60
C HIS A 86 -7.58 -2.68 20.17
N PRO A 87 -7.72 -3.85 20.83
CA PRO A 87 -7.02 -5.07 20.44
C PRO A 87 -7.16 -5.43 18.96
N ASP A 88 -8.34 -5.22 18.37
CA ASP A 88 -8.62 -5.53 16.96
C ASP A 88 -7.81 -4.69 15.97
N SER A 89 -7.34 -3.51 16.38
CA SER A 89 -6.44 -2.70 15.55
C SER A 89 -5.00 -3.23 15.56
N LYS A 90 -4.69 -4.20 16.44
CA LYS A 90 -3.35 -4.79 16.59
C LYS A 90 -2.26 -3.73 16.82
N GLY A 91 -2.64 -2.62 17.48
CA GLY A 91 -1.75 -1.48 17.74
C GLY A 91 -1.36 -0.66 16.52
N LYS A 92 -2.07 -0.80 15.37
CA LYS A 92 -1.71 -0.13 14.11
C LYS A 92 -2.90 0.58 13.48
N PHE A 93 -2.59 1.69 12.82
CA PHE A 93 -3.45 2.30 11.82
C PHE A 93 -3.42 1.48 10.52
N THR A 94 -4.58 1.33 9.89
CA THR A 94 -4.69 0.73 8.56
C THR A 94 -4.81 1.82 7.51
N ASN A 95 -3.91 1.81 6.53
CA ASN A 95 -3.91 2.77 5.42
C ASN A 95 -4.95 2.40 4.37
N THR A 96 -6.07 3.11 4.27
CA THR A 96 -7.15 2.82 3.30
C THR A 96 -7.13 3.79 2.12
N SER A 97 -5.96 4.33 1.78
CA SER A 97 -5.79 5.30 0.71
C SER A 97 -5.98 4.65 -0.65
N LEU A 98 -6.64 5.36 -1.56
CA LEU A 98 -6.84 4.94 -2.94
C LEU A 98 -6.50 6.12 -3.84
N ILE A 99 -5.56 5.93 -4.76
CA ILE A 99 -5.35 6.86 -5.87
C ILE A 99 -6.40 6.48 -6.92
N LYS A 100 -7.31 7.40 -7.25
CA LYS A 100 -8.35 7.11 -8.23
C LYS A 100 -7.86 7.41 -9.64
N ASN A 101 -7.05 8.46 -9.81
CA ASN A 101 -6.49 8.85 -11.10
C ASN A 101 -4.98 9.13 -11.04
N PRO A 102 -4.20 8.67 -12.04
CA PRO A 102 -2.74 8.91 -12.10
C PRO A 102 -2.36 10.38 -12.36
N GLU A 103 -3.28 11.19 -12.91
CA GLU A 103 -3.08 12.63 -13.16
C GLU A 103 -3.47 13.49 -11.94
N GLU A 104 -3.74 12.88 -10.78
CA GLU A 104 -4.04 13.63 -9.57
C GLU A 104 -2.82 14.45 -9.14
N THR A 105 -2.97 15.78 -9.12
CA THR A 105 -1.94 16.71 -8.60
C THR A 105 -1.84 16.65 -7.07
N THR A 106 -2.77 15.95 -6.42
CA THR A 106 -2.88 15.82 -4.97
C THR A 106 -3.23 14.41 -4.59
N HIS A 107 -2.40 13.79 -3.77
CA HIS A 107 -2.67 12.50 -3.17
C HIS A 107 -3.26 12.65 -1.76
N TYR A 108 -4.13 11.71 -1.39
CA TYR A 108 -4.73 11.64 -0.06
C TYR A 108 -4.29 10.40 0.67
N ILE A 109 -3.73 10.55 1.87
CA ILE A 109 -3.54 9.43 2.79
C ILE A 109 -4.65 9.43 3.81
N ASN A 110 -5.43 8.35 3.84
CA ASN A 110 -6.49 8.12 4.82
C ASN A 110 -6.13 6.89 5.65
N MET A 111 -6.08 7.05 6.96
CA MET A 111 -5.75 5.97 7.88
C MET A 111 -6.71 5.97 9.04
N SER A 112 -7.04 4.77 9.53
CA SER A 112 -7.91 4.61 10.69
C SER A 112 -7.44 3.50 11.62
N ALA A 113 -7.78 3.67 12.90
CA ALA A 113 -7.66 2.65 13.93
C ALA A 113 -8.84 2.77 14.90
N LEU A 114 -9.13 1.69 15.61
CA LEU A 114 -10.15 1.64 16.64
C LEU A 114 -9.55 2.05 18.00
N GLY A 115 -10.24 2.93 18.71
CA GLY A 115 -9.95 3.29 20.10
C GLY A 115 -10.51 2.27 21.09
N PRO A 116 -10.13 2.34 22.37
CA PRO A 116 -10.43 1.33 23.38
C PRO A 116 -11.94 1.21 23.64
N ASN A 117 -12.71 2.28 23.41
CA ASN A 117 -14.16 2.27 23.62
C ASN A 117 -14.96 1.78 22.40
N HIS A 118 -14.32 1.27 21.34
CA HIS A 118 -15.05 0.65 20.24
C HIS A 118 -15.77 -0.63 20.70
N ASN A 119 -17.08 -0.73 20.46
CA ASN A 119 -17.85 -1.90 20.85
C ASN A 119 -19.04 -2.16 19.90
N ASN A 120 -18.89 -3.18 19.06
CA ASN A 120 -19.91 -3.61 18.10
C ASN A 120 -21.09 -4.40 18.69
N LYS A 121 -21.15 -4.58 20.03
CA LYS A 121 -22.27 -5.23 20.73
C LYS A 121 -23.25 -4.22 21.33
N ILE A 122 -22.81 -2.99 21.55
CA ILE A 122 -23.65 -1.92 22.09
C ILE A 122 -24.26 -1.16 20.92
N LYS A 123 -25.59 -1.24 20.80
CA LYS A 123 -26.38 -0.51 19.80
C LYS A 123 -27.29 0.52 20.46
N PHE A 124 -27.50 1.65 19.79
CA PHE A 124 -28.45 2.69 20.18
C PHE A 124 -28.96 3.44 18.94
N LYS A 125 -29.99 4.27 19.11
CA LYS A 125 -30.52 5.11 18.04
C LYS A 125 -29.88 6.49 18.08
N ASN A 126 -29.47 6.99 16.92
CA ASN A 126 -29.02 8.36 16.75
C ASN A 126 -30.21 9.35 16.63
N SER A 127 -29.96 10.66 16.49
CA SER A 127 -31.05 11.66 16.39
C SER A 127 -31.95 11.47 15.17
N LYS A 128 -31.48 10.73 14.17
CA LYS A 128 -32.24 10.35 12.97
C LYS A 128 -32.99 9.03 13.12
N GLY A 129 -32.99 8.44 14.32
CA GLY A 129 -33.64 7.15 14.61
C GLY A 129 -32.92 5.92 14.04
N LYS A 130 -31.72 6.08 13.47
CA LYS A 130 -30.92 4.99 12.89
C LYS A 130 -30.17 4.24 13.99
N GLU A 131 -30.19 2.91 13.93
CA GLU A 131 -29.33 2.08 14.77
C GLU A 131 -27.86 2.25 14.40
N VAL A 132 -27.06 2.58 15.40
CA VAL A 132 -25.61 2.74 15.33
C VAL A 132 -24.96 1.97 16.47
N TYR A 133 -23.65 1.73 16.36
CA TYR A 133 -22.87 1.05 17.39
C TYR A 133 -22.05 2.06 18.20
N GLN A 134 -21.62 1.66 19.39
CA GLN A 134 -20.59 2.41 20.11
C GLN A 134 -19.26 2.31 19.36
N GLN A 135 -18.67 3.47 19.05
CA GLN A 135 -17.43 3.54 18.27
C GLN A 135 -16.52 4.63 18.82
N GLU A 136 -15.25 4.28 19.01
CA GLU A 136 -14.17 5.25 19.10
C GLU A 136 -13.22 4.97 17.94
N VAL A 137 -12.99 5.96 17.10
CA VAL A 137 -12.19 5.83 15.88
C VAL A 137 -11.15 6.94 15.82
N TYR A 138 -9.90 6.54 15.66
CA TYR A 138 -8.79 7.43 15.37
C TYR A 138 -8.65 7.53 13.87
N SER A 139 -8.51 8.76 13.36
CA SER A 139 -8.25 8.98 11.94
C SER A 139 -7.07 9.90 11.73
N ILE A 140 -6.29 9.61 10.69
CA ILE A 140 -5.24 10.47 10.17
C ILE A 140 -5.55 10.70 8.69
N ASN A 141 -5.78 11.95 8.33
CA ASN A 141 -6.06 12.36 6.96
C ASN A 141 -4.95 13.32 6.53
N MET A 142 -4.26 13.00 5.45
CA MET A 142 -3.17 13.80 4.93
C MET A 142 -3.40 14.14 3.47
N THR A 143 -2.96 15.33 3.09
CA THR A 143 -2.94 15.82 1.71
C THR A 143 -1.50 15.99 1.30
N ILE A 144 -1.13 15.46 0.14
CA ILE A 144 0.25 15.41 -0.34
C ILE A 144 0.28 15.99 -1.76
N ASP A 145 1.30 16.79 -2.03
CA ASP A 145 1.61 17.22 -3.38
C ASP A 145 2.13 16.04 -4.21
N ALA A 146 1.44 15.68 -5.29
CA ALA A 146 1.78 14.48 -6.05
C ALA A 146 3.12 14.59 -6.80
N ALA A 147 3.54 15.82 -7.17
CA ALA A 147 4.78 16.03 -7.91
C ALA A 147 6.02 15.95 -7.00
N THR A 148 5.88 16.39 -5.74
CA THR A 148 7.00 16.53 -4.81
C THR A 148 6.97 15.55 -3.64
N ASP A 149 5.89 14.78 -3.49
CA ASP A 149 5.61 13.91 -2.33
C ASP A 149 5.61 14.67 -0.98
N LYS A 150 5.49 16.01 -1.00
CA LYS A 150 5.49 16.86 0.19
C LYS A 150 4.11 16.96 0.82
N LEU A 151 4.07 16.95 2.15
CA LEU A 151 2.84 17.10 2.91
C LEU A 151 2.30 18.54 2.76
N LYS A 152 1.04 18.70 2.34
CA LYS A 152 0.30 19.97 2.28
C LYS A 152 -0.60 20.18 3.50
N SER A 153 -1.16 19.11 4.03
CA SER A 153 -1.90 19.17 5.29
C SER A 153 -1.98 17.83 6.00
N VAL A 154 -2.12 17.89 7.33
CA VAL A 154 -2.44 16.74 8.18
C VAL A 154 -3.60 17.10 9.11
N ARG A 155 -4.52 16.17 9.26
CA ARG A 155 -5.60 16.20 10.24
C ARG A 155 -5.64 14.87 10.99
N CYS A 156 -5.26 14.91 12.26
CA CYS A 156 -5.46 13.80 13.19
C CYS A 156 -6.72 14.06 14.00
N SER A 157 -7.56 13.06 14.18
CA SER A 157 -8.78 13.21 14.98
C SER A 157 -9.16 11.96 15.76
N ILE A 158 -9.85 12.17 16.87
CA ILE A 158 -10.56 11.15 17.62
C ILE A 158 -12.05 11.42 17.47
N PHE A 159 -12.78 10.45 16.94
CA PHE A 159 -14.24 10.47 16.87
C PHE A 159 -14.79 9.47 17.87
N GLU A 160 -15.70 9.93 18.71
CA GLU A 160 -16.40 9.11 19.70
C GLU A 160 -17.89 9.13 19.43
N GLN A 161 -18.53 7.97 19.50
CA GLN A 161 -19.96 7.79 19.38
C GLN A 161 -20.40 6.75 20.41
N ASN A 162 -21.29 7.15 21.31
CA ASN A 162 -21.78 6.34 22.42
C ASN A 162 -23.24 6.75 22.75
N PRO A 163 -23.95 6.08 23.68
CA PRO A 163 -25.33 6.41 24.00
C PRO A 163 -25.56 7.87 24.46
N ASP A 164 -24.57 8.50 25.10
CA ASP A 164 -24.66 9.88 25.60
C ASP A 164 -24.41 10.92 24.48
N ILE A 165 -23.63 10.55 23.46
CA ILE A 165 -23.39 11.33 22.24
C ILE A 165 -23.78 10.52 21.00
N PRO A 166 -25.07 10.32 20.74
CA PRO A 166 -25.53 9.29 19.82
C PRO A 166 -25.30 9.62 18.34
N ASP A 167 -25.12 10.90 18.00
CA ASP A 167 -24.66 11.35 16.67
C ASP A 167 -23.13 11.39 16.52
N GLY A 168 -22.43 11.11 17.62
CA GLY A 168 -20.98 11.18 17.74
C GLY A 168 -20.44 12.60 17.81
N GLN A 169 -19.21 12.71 18.31
CA GLN A 169 -18.48 13.95 18.48
C GLN A 169 -17.01 13.73 18.15
N THR A 170 -16.39 14.72 17.51
CA THR A 170 -14.93 14.75 17.42
C THR A 170 -14.37 15.37 18.69
N THR A 171 -13.66 14.58 19.49
CA THR A 171 -13.14 14.99 20.81
C THR A 171 -11.73 15.55 20.76
N TYR A 172 -11.00 15.28 19.68
CA TYR A 172 -9.65 15.81 19.44
C TYR A 172 -9.43 16.11 17.96
N VAL A 173 -8.81 17.27 17.66
CA VAL A 173 -8.36 17.60 16.31
C VAL A 173 -7.00 18.31 16.38
N VAL A 174 -5.98 17.70 15.78
CA VAL A 174 -4.78 18.43 15.36
C VAL A 174 -4.87 18.64 13.87
N LYS A 175 -4.82 19.91 13.44
CA LYS A 175 -4.79 20.30 12.05
C LYS A 175 -3.57 21.16 11.79
N LYS A 176 -2.74 20.76 10.83
CA LYS A 176 -1.61 21.55 10.34
C LYS A 176 -1.66 21.65 8.83
N ARG A 177 -1.41 22.86 8.33
CA ARG A 177 -1.14 23.13 6.91
C ARG A 177 0.33 23.49 6.76
N PHE A 178 0.87 23.15 5.62
CA PHE A 178 2.25 23.43 5.25
C PHE A 178 2.19 24.31 4.01
N ASP A 179 3.01 25.35 4.01
CA ASP A 179 3.13 26.31 2.92
C ASP A 179 4.04 25.78 1.81
#